data_AF-T2G9R1-F1
#
_entry.id   AF-T2G9R1-F1
#
_cell.length_a   1.000
_cell.length_b   1.000
_cell.length_c   1.000
_cell.angle_alpha   90.00
_cell.angle_beta   90.00
_cell.angle_gamma   90.00
#
_symmetry.space_group_name_H-M   'P 1'
#
loop_
_entity.id
_entity.type
_entity.pdbx_description
1 polymer ?
#
loop_
_entity_poly.entity_id
_entity_poly.type
_entity_poly.pdbx_seq_one_letter_code
_entity_poly.pdbx_strand_id
1 'polypeptide(L)' 'MAFSESLPFKGETVEYDPDRNVALVHCERCSHPNEVECFKARDGSVEVPGFSCENCGHWNAPE' A
#
# COMPACT_ATOMS: atom_id res chain seq x y z
N MET A 1 13.56 4.41 -9.54
CA MET A 1 12.82 3.51 -8.64
C MET A 1 11.61 3.04 -9.43
N ALA A 2 11.37 1.73 -9.51
CA ALA A 2 10.32 1.19 -10.37
C ALA A 2 9.46 0.24 -9.54
N PHE A 3 8.20 0.63 -9.33
CA PHE A 3 7.17 -0.32 -8.93
C PHE A 3 7.07 -1.37 -10.05
N SER A 4 7.57 -2.56 -9.78
CA SER A 4 7.82 -3.59 -10.79
C SER A 4 6.83 -4.75 -10.71
N GLU A 5 6.08 -4.82 -9.60
CA GLU A 5 5.04 -5.81 -9.36
C GLU A 5 3.70 -5.12 -9.14
N SER A 6 2.63 -5.86 -9.40
CA SER A 6 1.26 -5.46 -9.09
C SER A 6 0.64 -6.55 -8.23
N LEU A 7 0.37 -6.24 -6.97
CA LEU A 7 -0.09 -7.20 -5.98
C LEU A 7 -1.51 -6.85 -5.52
N PRO A 8 -2.34 -7.86 -5.20
CA PRO A 8 -3.67 -7.61 -4.68
C PRO A 8 -3.61 -7.03 -3.26
N PHE A 9 -4.44 -6.03 -3.01
CA PHE A 9 -4.67 -5.38 -1.71
C PHE A 9 -6.13 -4.95 -1.65
N LYS A 10 -6.88 -5.31 -0.60
CA LYS A 10 -8.29 -4.88 -0.41
C LYS A 10 -9.24 -5.06 -1.62
N GLY A 11 -8.99 -6.06 -2.47
CA GLY A 11 -9.77 -6.27 -3.70
C GLY A 11 -9.43 -5.31 -4.86
N GLU A 12 -8.46 -4.43 -4.67
CA GLU A 12 -7.79 -3.66 -5.72
C GLU A 12 -6.39 -4.25 -6.01
N THR A 13 -5.76 -3.74 -7.06
CA THR A 13 -4.38 -4.09 -7.40
C THR A 13 -3.52 -2.86 -7.17
N VAL A 14 -2.50 -3.00 -6.35
CA VAL A 14 -1.56 -1.92 -6.01
C VAL A 14 -0.20 -2.17 -6.61
N GLU A 15 0.47 -1.07 -6.96
CA GLU A 15 1.85 -1.08 -7.42
C GLU A 15 2.79 -1.38 -6.25
N TYR A 16 3.66 -2.37 -6.39
CA TYR A 16 4.58 -2.85 -5.36
C TYR A 16 6.04 -2.78 -5.84
N ASP A 17 6.89 -2.27 -4.95
CA ASP A 17 8.35 -2.25 -5.09
C ASP A 17 8.94 -3.34 -4.18
N PRO A 18 9.38 -4.49 -4.73
CA PRO A 18 9.96 -5.58 -3.95
C PRO A 18 11.34 -5.26 -3.36
N ASP A 19 12.07 -4.30 -3.91
CA ASP A 19 13.40 -3.92 -3.40
C ASP A 19 13.27 -3.14 -2.09
N ARG A 20 12.21 -2.34 -1.97
CA ARG A 20 11.92 -1.50 -0.79
C ARG A 20 10.86 -2.09 0.14
N ASN A 21 10.12 -3.11 -0.32
CA ASN A 21 8.89 -3.59 0.33
C ASN A 21 7.87 -2.46 0.54
N VAL A 22 7.64 -1.67 -0.51
CA VAL A 22 6.74 -0.51 -0.49
C VAL A 22 5.63 -0.69 -1.53
N ALA A 23 4.39 -0.43 -1.15
CA ALA A 23 3.26 -0.39 -2.07
C ALA A 23 2.69 1.02 -2.19
N LEU A 24 2.13 1.34 -3.36
CA LEU A 24 1.38 2.57 -3.58
C LEU A 24 -0.09 2.36 -3.20
N VAL A 25 -0.49 2.91 -2.05
CA VAL A 25 -1.84 2.71 -1.49
C VAL A 25 -2.60 4.03 -1.47
N HIS A 26 -3.84 4.01 -1.96
CA HIS A 26 -4.71 5.18 -1.93
C HIS A 26 -5.32 5.38 -0.55
N CYS A 27 -5.31 6.63 -0.06
CA CYS A 27 -6.00 6.96 1.18
C CYS A 27 -7.51 6.80 1.01
N GLU A 28 -8.16 6.09 1.93
CA GLU A 28 -9.60 5.82 1.91
C GLU A 28 -10.46 7.10 2.02
N ARG A 29 -9.88 8.19 2.56
CA ARG A 29 -10.58 9.46 2.75
C ARG A 29 -10.44 10.43 1.58
N CYS A 30 -9.24 10.58 1.03
CA CYS A 30 -8.93 11.64 0.06
C CYS A 30 -8.39 11.12 -1.27
N SER A 31 -8.26 9.80 -1.42
CA SER A 31 -7.73 9.12 -2.59
C SER A 31 -6.31 9.57 -3.01
N HIS A 32 -5.59 10.25 -2.13
CA HIS A 32 -4.17 10.56 -2.34
C HIS A 32 -3.37 9.26 -2.32
N PRO A 33 -2.49 9.00 -3.30
CA PRO A 33 -1.60 7.85 -3.29
C PRO A 33 -0.48 8.05 -2.26
N ASN A 34 -0.19 7.03 -1.46
CA ASN A 34 0.87 7.06 -0.45
C ASN A 34 1.82 5.89 -0.70
N GLU A 35 3.13 6.12 -0.57
CA GLU A 35 4.11 5.05 -0.46
C GLU A 35 4.09 4.47 0.95
N VAL A 36 3.68 3.21 1.08
CA VAL A 36 3.50 2.55 2.37
C VAL A 36 4.36 1.29 2.45
N GLU A 37 5.16 1.18 3.51
CA GLU A 37 5.89 -0.05 3.82
C GLU A 37 4.89 -1.19 4.08
N CYS A 38 5.10 -2.32 3.42
CA CYS A 38 4.19 -3.45 3.44
C CYS A 38 4.94 -4.78 3.37
N PHE A 39 4.25 -5.88 3.65
CA PHE A 39 4.81 -7.21 3.59
C PHE A 39 4.11 -8.03 2.52
N LYS A 40 4.84 -8.86 1.79
CA LYS A 40 4.22 -9.83 0.88
C LYS A 40 3.71 -11.03 1.67
N ALA A 41 2.40 -11.24 1.69
CA ALA A 41 1.76 -12.37 2.32
C ALA A 41 2.01 -13.66 1.54
N ARG A 42 1.76 -14.81 2.19
CA ARG A 42 1.96 -16.14 1.59
C ARG A 42 1.02 -16.44 0.43
N ASP A 43 -0.13 -15.78 0.38
CA ASP A 43 -1.12 -15.88 -0.70
C ASP A 43 -0.79 -14.98 -1.90
N GLY A 44 0.30 -14.21 -1.82
CA GLY A 44 0.74 -13.28 -2.86
C GLY A 44 0.10 -11.90 -2.77
N SER A 45 -0.72 -11.61 -1.75
CA SER A 45 -1.20 -10.26 -1.45
C SER A 45 -0.16 -9.41 -0.71
N VAL A 46 -0.41 -8.11 -0.60
CA VAL A 46 0.35 -7.24 0.30
C VAL A 46 -0.41 -6.99 1.60
N GLU A 47 0.29 -7.07 2.72
CA GLU A 47 -0.18 -6.73 4.06
C GLU A 47 0.39 -5.36 4.46
N VAL A 48 -0.50 -4.41 4.75
CA VAL A 48 -0.14 -3.04 5.12
C VAL A 48 -0.45 -2.84 6.61
N PRO A 49 0.54 -2.52 7.47
CA PRO A 49 0.35 -2.38 8.93
C PRO A 49 -0.42 -1.12 9.36
N GLY A 50 -1.03 -0.41 8.41
CA GLY A 50 -1.71 0.87 8.59
C GLY A 50 -0.78 2.07 8.42
N PHE A 51 -1.32 3.18 7.93
CA PHE A 51 -0.53 4.38 7.65
C PHE A 51 -1.33 5.66 7.81
N SER A 52 -0.66 6.73 8.21
CA SER A 52 -1.23 8.08 8.16
C SER A 52 -1.01 8.67 6.76
N CYS A 53 -2.07 9.19 6.16
CA CYS A 53 -1.98 9.83 4.85
C CYS A 53 -1.15 11.12 4.95
N GLU A 54 -0.13 11.24 4.09
CA GLU A 54 0.74 12.42 4.06
C GLU A 54 0.02 13.71 3.64
N ASN A 55 -1.09 13.58 2.91
CA ASN A 55 -1.86 14.71 2.39
C ASN A 55 -2.94 15.22 3.37
N CYS A 56 -3.76 14.32 3.93
CA CYS A 56 -4.90 14.72 4.77
C CYS A 56 -4.79 14.33 6.26
N GLY A 57 -3.71 13.65 6.65
CA GLY A 57 -3.46 13.20 8.03
C GLY A 57 -4.40 12.10 8.52
N HIS A 58 -5.29 11.58 7.67
CA HIS A 58 -6.20 10.49 8.03
C HIS A 58 -5.41 9.21 8.31
N TRP A 59 -5.77 8.51 9.38
CA TRP A 59 -5.24 7.19 9.70
C TRP A 59 -6.00 6.12 8.91
N ASN A 60 -5.31 5.45 7.98
CA ASN A 60 -5.81 4.28 7.26
C ASN A 60 -5.40 3.06 8.10
N ALA A 61 -6.37 2.39 8.71
CA ALA A 61 -6.10 1.28 9.61
C ALA A 61 -5.57 0.05 8.85
N PRO A 62 -4.74 -0.79 9.52
CA PRO A 62 -4.43 -2.12 8.99
C PRO A 62 -5.72 -2.95 8.89
N GLU A 63 -5.79 -3.79 7.86
CA GLU A 63 -6.80 -4.85 7.76
C GLU A 63 -6.27 -6.20 8.25
#